data_AF-A0A3C0VB71-F1
#
_entry.id   AF-A0A3C0VB71-F1
#
_cell.length_a   1.000
_cell.length_b   1.000
_cell.length_c   1.000
_cell.angle_alpha   90.00
_cell.angle_beta   90.00
_cell.angle_gamma   90.00
#
_symmetry.space_group_name_H-M   'P 1'
#
loop_
_entity.id
_entity.type
_entity.pdbx_description
1 polymer ?
#
loop_
_entity_poly.entity_id
_entity_poly.type
_entity_poly.pdbx_seq_one_letter_code
_entity_poly.pdbx_strand_id
1 'polypeptide(L)'
;MHTSRAGDWPAYGRDGTRNAAAAETLAVPLAQAWVFAAPHPPRPAWPSTARQDIWHELTDLPHVVAYDRVFHAIAAGDRVYFGSSADDKVYALDAGTGEVRWTFFTEGPVRLAPAYAQGRLYVGSDDGCVYCVDAATGALVWTHRAAVSARRIPGNGRLVSDMPVRAGVLVDGDTVYACAGLFPPKAALACALDARTGAPRWSRLLESVSPQGYLSASPARLFVPTGRTSPAVLDRAAGEYLGAFEGDGGTEIVFHAGILFHGPGRHTGEKLAAGDPATLARGGELPGVRAVFAGEIAYLQSKRELSALRYEPYLVLSRRAAQLRGEREKAVEAFKREPEGDRKRAAAARAGELAARIAEAVQAMQQCVVWTHTTACTTALLLAGDTLIAGGDGAVVALAAADGRVLWTAEVQGCAYGLAAARGRLFASTDKGVIHCFAPAAQAGADVRAPAPASGEAPAPRDVETARRILATSGVTKGWCLVLGSGEGRLVRALAAASDLAIVGLERDPGKVARSRAALDAAGLYGPRAAILMWEGDRIPCTDYIADLVVADAIRSDGTPPAELHEILRVTRPAGG
;
A
#
# COMPACT_ATOMS: atom_id res chain seq x y z
N MET A 1 7.34 16.06 13.20
CA MET A 1 6.54 14.85 13.49
C MET A 1 5.22 15.23 14.16
N HIS A 2 4.12 14.76 13.57
CA HIS A 2 2.68 14.88 13.88
C HIS A 2 2.23 15.60 15.17
N THR A 3 1.34 16.60 14.99
CA THR A 3 0.40 17.05 16.04
C THR A 3 -0.83 16.12 16.04
N SER A 4 -0.63 14.85 16.36
CA SER A 4 -1.71 13.94 16.77
C SER A 4 -1.73 13.89 18.30
N ARG A 5 -2.88 13.61 18.91
CA ARG A 5 -2.93 13.49 20.38
C ARG A 5 -2.14 12.25 20.80
N ALA A 6 -1.62 12.25 22.03
CA ALA A 6 -1.01 11.06 22.60
C ALA A 6 -1.96 9.86 22.46
N GLY A 7 -1.45 8.72 21.97
CA GLY A 7 -2.23 7.51 21.71
C GLY A 7 -2.91 7.41 20.33
N ASP A 8 -2.73 8.39 19.41
CA ASP A 8 -3.18 8.23 18.01
C ASP A 8 -2.22 7.36 17.18
N TRP A 9 -2.77 6.77 16.11
CA TRP A 9 -2.08 6.05 15.05
C TRP A 9 -2.35 6.72 13.69
N PRO A 10 -1.80 7.93 13.44
CA PRO A 10 -2.23 8.81 12.35
C PRO A 10 -1.82 8.35 10.95
N ALA A 11 -0.91 7.40 10.79
CA ALA A 11 -0.48 6.89 9.49
C ALA A 11 -0.10 5.40 9.58
N TYR A 12 0.08 4.74 8.43
CA TYR A 12 0.65 3.39 8.41
C TYR A 12 2.02 3.36 9.12
N GLY A 13 2.24 2.33 9.93
CA GLY A 13 3.44 2.26 10.77
C GLY A 13 3.51 3.39 11.81
N ARG A 14 2.35 3.90 12.23
CA ARG A 14 2.11 5.01 13.17
C ARG A 14 2.42 6.40 12.63
N ASP A 15 3.58 6.60 12.03
CA ASP A 15 4.06 7.92 11.60
C ASP A 15 4.97 7.85 10.36
N GLY A 16 5.57 8.98 9.98
CA GLY A 16 6.47 9.08 8.83
C GLY A 16 7.76 8.25 8.91
N THR A 17 8.11 7.65 10.05
CA THR A 17 9.25 6.71 10.16
C THR A 17 8.91 5.30 9.74
N ARG A 18 7.61 4.93 9.82
CA ARG A 18 7.08 3.58 9.62
C ARG A 18 7.53 2.54 10.65
N ASN A 19 8.04 2.97 11.81
CA ASN A 19 8.54 2.07 12.84
C ASN A 19 7.47 1.18 13.47
N ALA A 20 6.18 1.55 13.40
CA ALA A 20 5.08 0.79 13.99
C ALA A 20 5.22 0.48 15.49
N ALA A 21 5.87 1.38 16.23
CA ALA A 21 5.97 1.34 17.68
C ALA A 21 5.19 2.49 18.32
N ALA A 22 4.31 2.21 19.27
CA ALA A 22 3.62 3.17 20.13
C ALA A 22 4.17 3.12 21.56
N ALA A 23 4.17 4.26 22.25
CA ALA A 23 4.57 4.34 23.66
C ALA A 23 3.46 3.83 24.62
N GLU A 24 2.22 3.79 24.14
CA GLU A 24 1.08 3.31 24.90
C GLU A 24 1.12 1.78 25.02
N THR A 25 1.08 1.26 26.25
CA THR A 25 0.89 -0.17 26.52
C THR A 25 -0.58 -0.55 26.36
N LEU A 26 -0.84 -1.63 25.62
CA LEU A 26 -2.16 -2.24 25.55
C LEU A 26 -2.41 -3.15 26.75
N ALA A 27 -3.49 -2.89 27.48
CA ALA A 27 -3.91 -3.71 28.60
C ALA A 27 -4.55 -5.03 28.09
N VAL A 28 -3.73 -6.08 28.01
CA VAL A 28 -4.17 -7.46 27.73
C VAL A 28 -4.64 -8.17 29.00
N PRO A 29 -5.62 -9.10 28.95
CA PRO A 29 -6.27 -9.63 27.74
C PRO A 29 -7.29 -8.65 27.13
N LEU A 30 -7.38 -8.68 25.80
CA LEU A 30 -8.37 -7.91 25.06
C LEU A 30 -9.56 -8.80 24.68
N ALA A 31 -10.74 -8.19 24.52
CA ALA A 31 -11.93 -8.86 24.00
C ALA A 31 -12.36 -8.21 22.69
N GLN A 32 -12.96 -8.98 21.78
CA GLN A 32 -13.47 -8.47 20.50
C GLN A 32 -14.64 -7.51 20.77
N ALA A 33 -14.44 -6.23 20.44
CA ALA A 33 -15.44 -5.18 20.65
C ALA A 33 -16.42 -5.08 19.47
N TRP A 34 -15.90 -5.11 18.24
CA TRP A 34 -16.69 -5.08 17.02
C TRP A 34 -15.89 -5.67 15.85
N VAL A 35 -16.60 -6.05 14.79
CA VAL A 35 -16.01 -6.50 13.52
C VAL A 35 -16.65 -5.71 12.39
N PHE A 36 -15.84 -5.05 11.56
CA PHE A 36 -16.31 -4.41 10.34
C PHE A 36 -16.04 -5.32 9.13
N ALA A 37 -17.04 -5.59 8.30
CA ALA A 37 -16.89 -6.36 7.05
C ALA A 37 -17.21 -5.48 5.84
N ALA A 38 -16.21 -5.26 4.98
CA ALA A 38 -16.39 -4.51 3.73
C ALA A 38 -17.24 -5.30 2.71
N PRO A 39 -17.98 -4.63 1.80
CA PRO A 39 -18.80 -5.31 0.79
C PRO A 39 -17.96 -6.12 -0.21
N HIS A 40 -16.71 -5.71 -0.40
CA HIS A 40 -15.76 -6.36 -1.31
C HIS A 40 -14.42 -6.54 -0.60
N PRO A 41 -13.77 -7.70 -0.78
CA PRO A 41 -12.42 -7.90 -0.28
C PRO A 41 -11.42 -7.00 -1.02
N PRO A 42 -10.26 -6.70 -0.41
CA PRO A 42 -9.16 -6.00 -1.05
C PRO A 42 -8.82 -6.59 -2.42
N ARG A 43 -8.45 -5.72 -3.36
CA ARG A 43 -8.01 -6.12 -4.71
C ARG A 43 -6.55 -5.68 -4.94
N PRO A 44 -5.58 -6.54 -4.58
CA PRO A 44 -4.17 -6.22 -4.74
C PRO A 44 -3.81 -5.88 -6.19
N ALA A 45 -2.90 -4.92 -6.35
CA ALA A 45 -2.33 -4.53 -7.64
C ALA A 45 -1.44 -5.63 -8.21
N TRP A 46 -0.87 -6.44 -7.33
CA TRP A 46 0.03 -7.51 -7.70
C TRP A 46 -0.56 -8.84 -7.27
N PRO A 47 -0.54 -9.86 -8.14
CA PRO A 47 -0.93 -11.20 -7.74
C PRO A 47 0.03 -11.73 -6.64
N SER A 48 -0.31 -12.89 -6.08
CA SER A 48 0.64 -13.66 -5.29
C SER A 48 1.93 -13.88 -6.10
N THR A 49 3.08 -13.91 -5.42
CA THR A 49 4.37 -14.08 -6.08
C THR A 49 4.39 -15.40 -6.85
N ALA A 50 5.06 -15.38 -8.01
CA ALA A 50 5.42 -16.62 -8.68
C ALA A 50 6.21 -17.50 -7.70
N ARG A 51 5.95 -18.81 -7.71
CA ARG A 51 6.67 -19.74 -6.83
C ARG A 51 8.16 -19.83 -7.17
N GLN A 52 8.52 -19.52 -8.42
CA GLN A 52 9.87 -19.66 -8.97
C GLN A 52 10.12 -18.57 -10.03
N ASP A 53 11.37 -18.12 -10.13
CA ASP A 53 11.92 -17.38 -11.27
C ASP A 53 12.88 -18.31 -12.00
N ILE A 54 12.41 -18.92 -13.09
CA ILE A 54 13.19 -19.90 -13.85
C ILE A 54 14.42 -19.23 -14.49
N TRP A 55 14.32 -17.96 -14.89
CA TRP A 55 15.41 -17.24 -15.57
C TRP A 55 16.57 -16.91 -14.64
N HIS A 56 16.29 -16.67 -13.36
CA HIS A 56 17.31 -16.38 -12.35
C HIS A 56 17.57 -17.57 -11.41
N GLU A 57 17.02 -18.75 -11.73
CA GLU A 57 17.13 -19.98 -10.93
C GLU A 57 16.71 -19.82 -9.46
N LEU A 58 15.75 -18.91 -9.19
CA LEU A 58 15.25 -18.66 -7.84
C LEU A 58 14.01 -19.50 -7.58
N THR A 59 13.95 -20.12 -6.40
CA THR A 59 12.76 -20.83 -5.89
C THR A 59 12.34 -20.20 -4.55
N ASP A 60 11.05 -20.27 -4.20
CA ASP A 60 10.49 -19.65 -2.99
C ASP A 60 10.66 -18.11 -2.93
N LEU A 61 10.32 -17.43 -4.04
CA LEU A 61 10.45 -15.98 -4.14
C LEU A 61 9.67 -15.26 -3.02
N PRO A 62 10.34 -14.40 -2.23
CA PRO A 62 9.67 -13.59 -1.23
C PRO A 62 8.71 -12.60 -1.92
N HIS A 63 7.55 -12.36 -1.31
CA HIS A 63 6.64 -11.34 -1.79
C HIS A 63 7.16 -9.96 -1.41
N VAL A 64 7.85 -9.32 -2.34
CA VAL A 64 8.52 -8.02 -2.09
C VAL A 64 7.59 -6.81 -2.22
N VAL A 65 6.37 -6.99 -2.75
CA VAL A 65 5.38 -5.93 -2.99
C VAL A 65 4.06 -6.24 -2.27
N ALA A 66 4.03 -6.08 -0.94
CA ALA A 66 2.94 -6.55 -0.10
C ALA A 66 2.07 -5.43 0.53
N TYR A 67 2.05 -4.23 -0.06
CA TYR A 67 1.46 -3.03 0.57
C TYR A 67 -0.08 -2.90 0.46
N ASP A 68 -0.77 -3.67 -0.40
CA ASP A 68 -2.21 -3.50 -0.67
C ASP A 68 -3.03 -4.81 -0.55
N ARG A 69 -2.54 -5.77 0.24
CA ARG A 69 -3.26 -7.02 0.56
C ARG A 69 -4.49 -6.82 1.43
N VAL A 70 -4.53 -5.72 2.19
CA VAL A 70 -5.58 -5.40 3.16
C VAL A 70 -5.92 -3.93 3.12
N PHE A 71 -7.07 -3.58 3.68
CA PHE A 71 -7.40 -2.19 3.98
C PHE A 71 -6.65 -1.76 5.24
N HIS A 72 -5.44 -1.23 5.04
CA HIS A 72 -4.63 -0.73 6.15
C HIS A 72 -5.37 0.40 6.87
N ALA A 73 -5.67 0.17 8.15
CA ALA A 73 -6.38 1.11 8.99
C ALA A 73 -5.42 2.02 9.75
N ILE A 74 -5.85 3.27 9.93
CA ILE A 74 -5.26 4.24 10.86
C ILE A 74 -6.32 4.66 11.87
N ALA A 75 -5.91 5.16 13.03
CA ALA A 75 -6.84 5.57 14.08
C ALA A 75 -6.43 6.92 14.65
N ALA A 76 -7.36 7.87 14.66
CA ALA A 76 -7.14 9.19 15.23
C ALA A 76 -8.43 9.74 15.85
N GLY A 77 -8.33 10.32 17.04
CA GLY A 77 -9.50 10.70 17.82
C GLY A 77 -10.44 9.52 18.12
N ASP A 78 -11.73 9.71 17.86
CA ASP A 78 -12.80 8.73 18.02
C ASP A 78 -13.04 7.90 16.75
N ARG A 79 -12.09 7.89 15.80
CA ARG A 79 -12.31 7.30 14.47
C ARG A 79 -11.21 6.38 14.00
N VAL A 80 -11.62 5.47 13.13
CA VAL A 80 -10.75 4.60 12.33
C VAL A 80 -10.95 4.96 10.86
N TYR A 81 -9.86 5.11 10.11
CA TYR A 81 -9.90 5.45 8.69
C TYR A 81 -9.15 4.43 7.87
N PHE A 82 -9.66 4.12 6.68
CA PHE A 82 -8.96 3.27 5.71
C PHE A 82 -9.37 3.62 4.28
N GLY A 83 -8.48 3.30 3.35
CA GLY A 83 -8.74 3.35 1.91
C GLY A 83 -9.11 1.97 1.38
N SER A 84 -9.95 1.93 0.35
CA SER A 84 -10.37 0.70 -0.30
C SER A 84 -9.90 0.63 -1.74
N SER A 85 -9.19 -0.47 -2.04
CA SER A 85 -8.75 -0.82 -3.39
C SER A 85 -9.85 -1.48 -4.23
N ALA A 86 -11.01 -1.77 -3.64
CA ALA A 86 -12.08 -2.52 -4.27
C ALA A 86 -13.20 -1.63 -4.83
N ASP A 87 -13.58 -0.59 -4.08
CA ASP A 87 -14.75 0.26 -4.36
C ASP A 87 -14.40 1.76 -4.42
N ASP A 88 -13.11 2.08 -4.59
CA ASP A 88 -12.60 3.43 -4.84
C ASP A 88 -13.06 4.46 -3.80
N LYS A 89 -13.11 4.04 -2.52
CA LYS A 89 -13.57 4.86 -1.39
C LYS A 89 -12.54 5.00 -0.28
N VAL A 90 -12.72 6.07 0.49
CA VAL A 90 -12.18 6.27 1.83
C VAL A 90 -13.31 6.13 2.83
N TYR A 91 -13.06 5.41 3.91
CA TYR A 91 -14.03 5.16 4.97
C TYR A 91 -13.58 5.82 6.27
N ALA A 92 -14.55 6.33 7.02
CA ALA A 92 -14.40 6.65 8.43
C ALA A 92 -15.39 5.84 9.26
N LEU A 93 -14.87 5.08 10.20
CA LEU A 93 -15.65 4.34 11.18
C LEU A 93 -15.57 5.02 12.54
N ASP A 94 -16.61 4.85 13.33
CA ASP A 94 -16.54 5.06 14.77
C ASP A 94 -15.58 4.04 15.41
N ALA A 95 -14.59 4.49 16.18
CA ALA A 95 -13.62 3.61 16.79
C ALA A 95 -14.21 2.73 17.91
N GLY A 96 -15.30 3.18 18.54
CA GLY A 96 -15.99 2.48 19.62
C GLY A 96 -16.99 1.44 19.13
N THR A 97 -17.70 1.71 18.03
CA THR A 97 -18.81 0.87 17.54
C THR A 97 -18.55 0.17 16.20
N GLY A 98 -17.58 0.64 15.41
CA GLY A 98 -17.32 0.15 14.05
C GLY A 98 -18.32 0.64 12.99
N GLU A 99 -19.24 1.55 13.36
CA GLU A 99 -20.23 2.09 12.43
C GLU A 99 -19.61 3.07 11.42
N VAL A 100 -20.05 3.00 10.17
CA VAL A 100 -19.63 3.94 9.13
C VAL A 100 -20.19 5.34 9.46
N ARG A 101 -19.31 6.30 9.69
CA ARG A 101 -19.65 7.71 9.92
C ARG A 101 -19.80 8.47 8.61
N TRP A 102 -18.89 8.24 7.68
CA TRP A 102 -18.93 8.81 6.34
C TRP A 102 -18.07 7.97 5.38
N THR A 103 -18.34 8.14 4.08
CA THR A 103 -17.49 7.66 2.99
C THR A 103 -17.18 8.78 2.01
N PHE A 104 -16.04 8.69 1.33
CA PHE A 104 -15.63 9.63 0.30
C PHE A 104 -15.18 8.88 -0.95
N PHE A 105 -15.71 9.23 -2.12
CA PHE A 105 -15.35 8.59 -3.39
C PHE A 105 -14.15 9.26 -4.05
N THR A 106 -13.16 8.45 -4.42
CA THR A 106 -12.13 8.80 -5.41
C THR A 106 -12.53 8.26 -6.78
N GLU A 107 -11.72 8.53 -7.82
CA GLU A 107 -11.99 8.06 -9.18
C GLU A 107 -11.21 6.79 -9.56
N GLY A 108 -10.56 6.18 -8.58
CA GLY A 108 -9.84 4.93 -8.72
C GLY A 108 -9.44 4.36 -7.37
N PRO A 109 -8.80 3.17 -7.37
CA PRO A 109 -8.47 2.45 -6.14
C PRO A 109 -7.65 3.27 -5.14
N VAL A 110 -8.05 3.22 -3.86
CA VAL A 110 -7.23 3.74 -2.75
C VAL A 110 -6.51 2.56 -2.10
N ARG A 111 -5.23 2.38 -2.43
CA ARG A 111 -4.47 1.17 -2.09
C ARG A 111 -3.75 1.21 -0.75
N LEU A 112 -3.37 2.40 -0.32
CA LEU A 112 -2.58 2.62 0.89
C LEU A 112 -3.43 3.37 1.92
N ALA A 113 -3.08 3.22 3.20
CA ALA A 113 -3.76 3.91 4.27
C ALA A 113 -3.71 5.45 4.08
N PRO A 114 -4.79 6.16 4.45
CA PRO A 114 -4.75 7.61 4.61
C PRO A 114 -3.67 8.05 5.60
N ALA A 115 -3.29 9.32 5.55
CA ALA A 115 -2.51 9.99 6.60
C ALA A 115 -3.37 11.06 7.28
N TYR A 116 -3.42 11.06 8.61
CA TYR A 116 -4.14 12.03 9.43
C TYR A 116 -3.20 13.12 9.96
N ALA A 117 -3.57 14.39 9.79
CA ALA A 117 -2.92 15.50 10.46
C ALA A 117 -3.90 16.68 10.61
N GLN A 118 -3.91 17.31 11.79
CA GLN A 118 -4.63 18.56 12.04
C GLN A 118 -6.11 18.54 11.61
N GLY A 119 -6.81 17.44 11.90
CA GLY A 119 -8.24 17.29 11.54
C GLY A 119 -8.50 17.00 10.06
N ARG A 120 -7.47 16.67 9.28
CA ARG A 120 -7.57 16.33 7.86
C ARG A 120 -7.00 14.95 7.57
N LEU A 121 -7.52 14.35 6.52
CA LEU A 121 -6.99 13.12 5.93
C LEU A 121 -6.45 13.40 4.55
N TYR A 122 -5.28 12.83 4.28
CA TYR A 122 -4.58 12.93 3.01
C TYR A 122 -4.49 11.54 2.38
N VAL A 123 -4.91 11.45 1.12
CA VAL A 123 -5.16 10.17 0.47
C VAL A 123 -4.60 10.21 -0.95
N GLY A 124 -3.80 9.19 -1.31
CA GLY A 124 -3.37 8.96 -2.70
C GLY A 124 -4.25 7.92 -3.36
N SER A 125 -4.64 8.15 -4.61
CA SER A 125 -5.41 7.19 -5.40
C SER A 125 -4.70 6.79 -6.69
N ASP A 126 -5.04 5.59 -7.19
CA ASP A 126 -4.67 5.11 -8.52
C ASP A 126 -5.17 6.04 -9.63
N ASP A 127 -6.09 6.96 -9.34
CA ASP A 127 -6.48 8.04 -10.26
C ASP A 127 -5.42 9.15 -10.43
N GLY A 128 -4.25 9.02 -9.80
CA GLY A 128 -3.16 9.98 -9.95
C GLY A 128 -3.38 11.28 -9.19
N CYS A 129 -4.38 11.35 -8.30
CA CYS A 129 -4.64 12.50 -7.45
C CYS A 129 -4.28 12.22 -5.99
N VAL A 130 -3.91 13.30 -5.30
CA VAL A 130 -3.83 13.39 -3.85
C VAL A 130 -5.03 14.21 -3.39
N TYR A 131 -5.81 13.64 -2.47
CA TYR A 131 -7.00 14.25 -1.89
C TYR A 131 -6.71 14.69 -0.48
N CYS A 132 -7.25 15.84 -0.10
CA CYS A 132 -7.40 16.25 1.29
C CYS A 132 -8.88 16.33 1.62
N VAL A 133 -9.31 15.58 2.62
CA VAL A 133 -10.69 15.60 3.12
C VAL A 133 -10.70 15.98 4.59
N ASP A 134 -11.76 16.65 5.00
CA ASP A 134 -12.03 16.93 6.41
C ASP A 134 -12.28 15.61 7.15
N ALA A 135 -11.52 15.35 8.21
CA ALA A 135 -11.56 14.06 8.88
C ALA A 135 -12.87 13.84 9.67
N ALA A 136 -13.58 14.93 10.00
CA ALA A 136 -14.81 14.90 10.77
C ALA A 136 -16.05 14.68 9.88
N THR A 137 -16.04 15.16 8.65
CA THR A 137 -17.23 15.16 7.77
C THR A 137 -17.04 14.37 6.49
N GLY A 138 -15.80 14.08 6.09
CA GLY A 138 -15.48 13.49 4.79
C GLY A 138 -15.57 14.49 3.63
N ALA A 139 -15.82 15.78 3.92
CA ALA A 139 -15.92 16.81 2.90
C ALA A 139 -14.58 17.05 2.22
N LEU A 140 -14.59 17.18 0.88
CA LEU A 140 -13.40 17.55 0.11
C LEU A 140 -12.94 18.95 0.51
N VAL A 141 -11.66 19.07 0.89
CA VAL A 141 -11.01 20.36 1.13
C VAL A 141 -10.27 20.82 -0.12
N TRP A 142 -9.44 19.93 -0.68
CA TRP A 142 -8.73 20.17 -1.94
C TRP A 142 -8.36 18.84 -2.61
N THR A 143 -8.10 18.91 -3.92
CA THR A 143 -7.51 17.82 -4.71
C THR A 143 -6.33 18.35 -5.50
N HIS A 144 -5.27 17.54 -5.63
CA HIS A 144 -4.08 17.86 -6.40
C HIS A 144 -3.77 16.70 -7.35
N ARG A 145 -3.69 16.99 -8.65
CA ARG A 145 -3.28 16.00 -9.66
C ARG A 145 -1.76 15.83 -9.59
N ALA A 146 -1.30 14.72 -9.03
CA ALA A 146 0.11 14.34 -8.98
C ALA A 146 0.54 13.61 -10.27
N ALA A 147 0.02 14.02 -11.42
CA ALA A 147 0.29 13.41 -12.72
C ALA A 147 0.40 14.49 -13.79
N VAL A 148 1.27 14.28 -14.78
CA VAL A 148 1.46 15.23 -15.90
C VAL A 148 0.28 15.24 -16.88
N SER A 149 -0.61 14.24 -16.82
CA SER A 149 -1.77 14.12 -17.69
C SER A 149 -2.99 13.59 -16.94
N ALA A 150 -4.18 13.85 -17.49
CA ALA A 150 -5.43 13.24 -17.04
C ALA A 150 -5.71 11.88 -17.70
N ARG A 151 -4.75 11.32 -18.44
CA ARG A 151 -4.94 10.11 -19.22
C ARG A 151 -5.19 8.89 -18.33
N ARG A 152 -6.25 8.15 -18.65
CA ARG A 152 -6.66 6.90 -18.02
C ARG A 152 -6.28 5.71 -18.90
N ILE A 153 -5.73 4.68 -18.27
CA ILE A 153 -5.35 3.42 -18.91
C ILE A 153 -5.94 2.24 -18.13
N PRO A 154 -6.13 1.08 -18.75
CA PRO A 154 -6.42 -0.15 -18.01
C PRO A 154 -5.26 -0.51 -17.09
N GLY A 155 -5.57 -0.70 -15.82
CA GLY A 155 -4.66 -1.24 -14.82
C GLY A 155 -5.45 -1.98 -13.77
N ASN A 156 -5.08 -3.22 -13.47
CA ASN A 156 -5.70 -4.02 -12.42
C ASN A 156 -7.24 -4.16 -12.53
N GLY A 157 -7.77 -4.25 -13.76
CA GLY A 157 -9.21 -4.34 -14.02
C GLY A 157 -9.98 -3.04 -13.77
N ARG A 158 -9.29 -1.89 -13.77
CA ARG A 158 -9.81 -0.54 -13.57
C ARG A 158 -9.25 0.41 -14.64
N LEU A 159 -9.91 1.55 -14.83
CA LEU A 159 -9.29 2.68 -15.51
C LEU A 159 -8.57 3.54 -14.47
N VAL A 160 -7.24 3.56 -14.54
CA VAL A 160 -6.35 4.25 -13.59
C VAL A 160 -5.53 5.32 -14.31
N SER A 161 -4.93 6.24 -13.57
CA SER A 161 -3.93 7.14 -14.15
C SER A 161 -2.74 6.36 -14.69
N ASP A 162 -2.08 6.89 -15.73
CA ASP A 162 -0.78 6.39 -16.14
C ASP A 162 0.38 6.80 -15.20
N MET A 163 0.07 7.62 -14.18
CA MET A 163 0.90 7.92 -13.02
C MET A 163 0.07 7.76 -11.74
N PRO A 164 -0.22 6.53 -11.29
CA PRO A 164 -1.02 6.29 -10.10
C PRO A 164 -0.24 6.64 -8.82
N VAL A 165 -0.92 7.13 -7.77
CA VAL A 165 -0.28 7.41 -6.47
C VAL A 165 -0.17 6.11 -5.65
N ARG A 166 0.91 5.36 -5.86
CA ARG A 166 1.17 4.07 -5.19
C ARG A 166 2.28 4.10 -4.12
N ALA A 167 2.79 5.30 -3.82
CA ALA A 167 3.74 5.52 -2.73
C ALA A 167 3.07 5.87 -1.38
N GLY A 168 1.74 5.90 -1.33
CA GLY A 168 1.00 6.49 -0.22
C GLY A 168 1.26 7.99 -0.08
N VAL A 169 0.80 8.57 1.02
CA VAL A 169 1.00 9.98 1.34
C VAL A 169 1.70 10.08 2.70
N LEU A 170 2.75 10.91 2.78
CA LEU A 170 3.43 11.24 4.03
C LEU A 170 3.13 12.69 4.38
N VAL A 171 2.77 12.95 5.63
CA VAL A 171 2.48 14.31 6.10
C VAL A 171 3.40 14.62 7.26
N ASP A 172 4.08 15.76 7.21
CA ASP A 172 4.84 16.26 8.34
C ASP A 172 4.71 17.78 8.44
N GLY A 173 4.26 18.24 9.60
CA GLY A 173 3.90 19.64 9.83
C GLY A 173 2.83 20.11 8.84
N ASP A 174 3.20 21.07 8.01
CA ASP A 174 2.37 21.72 7.01
C ASP A 174 2.63 21.23 5.58
N THR A 175 3.39 20.13 5.43
CA THR A 175 3.80 19.60 4.12
C THR A 175 3.30 18.18 3.91
N VAL A 176 2.75 17.94 2.72
CA VAL A 176 2.26 16.66 2.23
C VAL A 176 3.18 16.19 1.12
N TYR A 177 3.78 15.02 1.25
CA TYR A 177 4.64 14.40 0.25
C TYR A 177 3.90 13.23 -0.41
N ALA A 178 3.97 13.18 -1.73
CA ALA A 178 3.42 12.10 -2.53
C ALA A 178 4.34 11.79 -3.71
N CYS A 179 4.25 10.55 -4.19
CA CYS A 179 4.93 10.14 -5.41
C CYS A 179 4.00 9.27 -6.25
N ALA A 180 3.83 9.65 -7.50
CA ALA A 180 2.94 9.00 -8.45
C ALA A 180 3.72 8.50 -9.66
N GLY A 181 3.39 7.32 -10.15
CA GLY A 181 4.17 6.65 -11.18
C GLY A 181 4.34 5.18 -10.87
N LEU A 182 4.58 4.39 -11.92
CA LEU A 182 4.74 2.95 -11.78
C LEU A 182 5.56 2.34 -12.91
N PHE A 183 5.35 2.82 -14.14
CA PHE A 183 5.91 2.21 -15.34
C PHE A 183 7.35 2.65 -15.56
N PRO A 184 8.35 1.74 -15.51
CA PRO A 184 9.77 2.13 -15.57
C PRO A 184 10.18 3.00 -16.78
N PRO A 185 9.62 2.81 -18.00
CA PRO A 185 9.92 3.70 -19.13
C PRO A 185 9.34 5.11 -19.01
N LYS A 186 8.43 5.35 -18.06
CA LYS A 186 7.84 6.66 -17.78
C LYS A 186 8.42 7.22 -16.48
N ALA A 187 8.67 8.51 -16.46
CA ALA A 187 9.04 9.19 -15.23
C ALA A 187 7.91 9.08 -14.18
N ALA A 188 8.29 8.97 -12.91
CA ALA A 188 7.39 9.22 -11.80
C ALA A 188 7.38 10.72 -11.47
N LEU A 189 6.31 11.21 -10.85
CA LEU A 189 6.21 12.56 -10.32
C LEU A 189 6.24 12.50 -8.79
N ALA A 190 7.27 13.08 -8.18
CA ALA A 190 7.29 13.37 -6.75
C ALA A 190 6.85 14.83 -6.52
N CYS A 191 6.09 15.07 -5.47
CA CYS A 191 5.71 16.42 -5.06
C CYS A 191 5.69 16.59 -3.54
N ALA A 192 5.95 17.82 -3.12
CA ALA A 192 5.58 18.33 -1.81
C ALA A 192 4.51 19.40 -1.97
N LEU A 193 3.44 19.29 -1.20
CA LEU A 193 2.28 20.16 -1.26
C LEU A 193 2.07 20.84 0.09
N ASP A 194 1.55 22.05 0.06
CA ASP A 194 1.04 22.70 1.26
C ASP A 194 -0.18 21.93 1.80
N ALA A 195 -0.13 21.53 3.07
CA ALA A 195 -1.15 20.70 3.69
C ALA A 195 -2.53 21.38 3.78
N ARG A 196 -2.58 22.72 3.70
CA ARG A 196 -3.83 23.49 3.80
C ARG A 196 -4.46 23.76 2.45
N THR A 197 -3.65 24.03 1.43
CA THR A 197 -4.16 24.46 0.13
C THR A 197 -4.01 23.43 -0.98
N GLY A 198 -3.14 22.42 -0.80
CA GLY A 198 -2.76 21.50 -1.87
C GLY A 198 -1.87 22.13 -2.95
N ALA A 199 -1.42 23.36 -2.74
CA ALA A 199 -0.53 24.04 -3.68
C ALA A 199 0.87 23.39 -3.64
N PRO A 200 1.51 23.15 -4.79
CA PRO A 200 2.84 22.56 -4.82
C PRO A 200 3.87 23.53 -4.22
N ARG A 201 4.63 23.04 -3.26
CA ARG A 201 5.90 23.65 -2.80
C ARG A 201 7.02 23.30 -3.77
N TRP A 202 7.04 22.05 -4.23
CA TRP A 202 7.86 21.60 -5.34
C TRP A 202 7.25 20.37 -6.02
N SER A 203 7.60 20.18 -7.28
CA SER A 203 7.32 18.97 -8.07
C SER A 203 8.58 18.59 -8.86
N ARG A 204 8.87 17.29 -8.95
CA ARG A 204 10.04 16.74 -9.65
C ARG A 204 9.65 15.50 -10.43
N LEU A 205 10.09 15.44 -11.68
CA LEU A 205 10.06 14.20 -12.45
C LEU A 205 11.27 13.35 -12.06
N LEU A 206 11.02 12.08 -11.77
CA LEU A 206 12.02 11.10 -11.40
C LEU A 206 12.11 10.08 -12.53
N GLU A 207 13.24 10.07 -13.22
CA GLU A 207 13.52 9.06 -14.24
C GLU A 207 13.83 7.71 -13.59
N SER A 208 13.33 6.63 -14.19
CA SER A 208 13.62 5.25 -13.77
C SER A 208 13.26 4.90 -12.31
N VAL A 209 12.36 5.67 -11.68
CA VAL A 209 11.78 5.36 -10.36
C VAL A 209 10.37 4.83 -10.54
N SER A 210 10.05 3.72 -9.87
CA SER A 210 8.72 3.09 -9.86
C SER A 210 8.15 3.03 -8.44
N PRO A 211 7.58 4.14 -7.93
CA PRO A 211 7.14 4.26 -6.53
C PRO A 211 6.07 3.23 -6.14
N GLN A 212 6.35 2.47 -5.09
CA GLN A 212 5.52 1.35 -4.63
C GLN A 212 5.71 1.13 -3.13
N GLY A 213 4.66 1.31 -2.33
CA GLY A 213 4.72 1.13 -0.87
C GLY A 213 4.80 2.47 -0.11
N TYR A 214 4.80 2.44 1.21
CA TYR A 214 4.68 3.67 2.01
C TYR A 214 5.96 4.51 2.02
N LEU A 215 5.87 5.80 1.63
CA LEU A 215 6.95 6.77 1.83
C LEU A 215 7.43 6.78 3.29
N SER A 216 8.74 6.88 3.51
CA SER A 216 9.33 7.14 4.83
C SER A 216 10.20 8.40 4.76
N ALA A 217 10.48 9.04 5.89
CA ALA A 217 11.29 10.25 5.91
C ALA A 217 12.23 10.32 7.13
N SER A 218 13.39 10.91 6.88
CA SER A 218 14.24 11.50 7.93
C SER A 218 14.00 13.01 7.99
N PRO A 219 14.67 13.76 8.89
CA PRO A 219 14.60 15.22 8.87
C PRO A 219 15.04 15.84 7.53
N ALA A 220 16.00 15.23 6.83
CA ALA A 220 16.61 15.80 5.61
C ALA A 220 16.32 15.01 4.33
N ARG A 221 15.76 13.79 4.41
CA ARG A 221 15.58 12.90 3.28
C ARG A 221 14.15 12.37 3.21
N LEU A 222 13.66 12.21 1.99
CA LEU A 222 12.45 11.46 1.68
C LEU A 222 12.85 10.16 0.99
N PHE A 223 12.32 9.04 1.47
CA PHE A 223 12.59 7.72 0.94
C PHE A 223 11.36 7.20 0.20
N VAL A 224 11.55 6.86 -1.07
CA VAL A 224 10.51 6.37 -1.97
C VAL A 224 10.78 4.89 -2.22
N PRO A 225 10.03 3.96 -1.59
CA PRO A 225 10.18 2.54 -1.88
C PRO A 225 9.73 2.27 -3.33
N THR A 226 10.41 1.34 -4.00
CA THR A 226 10.21 1.04 -5.42
C THR A 226 9.81 -0.41 -5.68
N GLY A 227 9.66 -1.19 -4.61
CA GLY A 227 9.20 -2.57 -4.64
C GLY A 227 10.30 -3.59 -4.90
N ARG A 228 10.94 -3.56 -6.08
CA ARG A 228 11.95 -4.59 -6.46
C ARG A 228 13.40 -4.10 -6.38
N THR A 229 13.60 -2.79 -6.40
CA THR A 229 14.91 -2.16 -6.29
C THR A 229 15.02 -1.41 -4.98
N SER A 230 16.22 -0.97 -4.63
CA SER A 230 16.44 -0.14 -3.45
C SER A 230 15.57 1.12 -3.49
N PRO A 231 15.13 1.61 -2.32
CA PRO A 231 14.40 2.87 -2.23
C PRO A 231 15.17 4.02 -2.87
N ALA A 232 14.47 4.84 -3.65
CA ALA A 232 14.99 6.10 -4.13
C ALA A 232 15.05 7.11 -2.97
N VAL A 233 16.09 7.93 -2.95
CA VAL A 233 16.34 8.92 -1.91
C VAL A 233 16.26 10.31 -2.53
N LEU A 234 15.40 11.16 -1.96
CA LEU A 234 15.25 12.55 -2.37
C LEU A 234 15.69 13.48 -1.24
N ASP A 235 16.21 14.65 -1.63
CA ASP A 235 16.30 15.78 -0.71
C ASP A 235 14.89 16.21 -0.32
N ARG A 236 14.63 16.32 0.98
CA ARG A 236 13.28 16.55 1.46
C ARG A 236 12.80 18.00 1.25
N ALA A 237 13.72 18.96 1.23
CA ALA A 237 13.39 20.38 1.10
C ALA A 237 13.15 20.77 -0.36
N ALA A 238 14.00 20.29 -1.27
CA ALA A 238 13.98 20.65 -2.68
C ALA A 238 13.38 19.58 -3.61
N GLY A 239 13.29 18.32 -3.16
CA GLY A 239 12.81 17.20 -3.96
C GLY A 239 13.87 16.60 -4.92
N GLU A 240 15.12 17.06 -4.84
CA GLU A 240 16.20 16.61 -5.74
C GLU A 240 16.51 15.13 -5.53
N TYR A 241 16.72 14.39 -6.63
CA TYR A 241 17.09 12.98 -6.57
C TYR A 241 18.56 12.82 -6.16
N LEU A 242 18.80 12.11 -5.06
CA LEU A 242 20.13 11.90 -4.49
C LEU A 242 20.72 10.53 -4.80
N GLY A 243 19.93 9.63 -5.38
CA GLY A 243 20.34 8.26 -5.70
C GLY A 243 19.49 7.21 -4.99
N ALA A 244 20.03 5.99 -4.93
CA ALA A 244 19.44 4.85 -4.23
C ALA A 244 20.55 4.05 -3.55
N PHE A 245 20.18 3.24 -2.55
CA PHE A 245 21.13 2.34 -1.89
C PHE A 245 21.57 1.22 -2.83
N GLU A 246 22.80 0.72 -2.65
CA GLU A 246 23.27 -0.46 -3.37
C GLU A 246 22.54 -1.73 -2.89
N GLY A 247 22.05 -2.55 -3.83
CA GLY A 247 21.42 -3.84 -3.55
C GLY A 247 19.99 -3.97 -4.10
N ASP A 248 19.29 -5.00 -3.66
CA ASP A 248 17.86 -5.12 -3.90
C ASP A 248 17.07 -4.28 -2.88
N GLY A 249 15.80 -4.04 -3.18
CA GLY A 249 14.89 -3.46 -2.20
C GLY A 249 13.56 -4.16 -2.16
N GLY A 250 12.66 -3.58 -1.38
CA GLY A 250 11.36 -4.12 -1.01
C GLY A 250 10.39 -2.98 -0.81
N THR A 251 9.22 -3.31 -0.27
CA THR A 251 8.22 -2.32 0.14
C THR A 251 8.23 -2.03 1.63
N GLU A 252 8.94 -2.83 2.43
CA GLU A 252 9.18 -2.51 3.84
C GLU A 252 10.33 -1.50 3.94
N ILE A 253 10.07 -0.45 4.70
CA ILE A 253 11.01 0.62 4.96
C ILE A 253 10.76 1.13 6.37
N VAL A 254 11.82 1.32 7.15
CA VAL A 254 11.75 1.87 8.50
C VAL A 254 12.94 2.81 8.72
N PHE A 255 12.68 4.03 9.19
CA PHE A 255 13.74 4.94 9.60
C PHE A 255 13.83 4.97 11.12
N HIS A 256 14.95 4.54 11.68
CA HIS A 256 15.17 4.50 13.13
C HIS A 256 16.62 4.85 13.47
N ALA A 257 16.82 5.67 14.51
CA ALA A 257 18.15 6.05 15.01
C ALA A 257 19.13 6.55 13.93
N GLY A 258 18.65 7.26 12.91
CA GLY A 258 19.49 7.77 11.82
C GLY A 258 19.81 6.76 10.72
N ILE A 259 19.32 5.52 10.83
CA ILE A 259 19.54 4.43 9.88
C ILE A 259 18.24 4.17 9.11
N LEU A 260 18.36 3.95 7.80
CA LEU A 260 17.26 3.42 7.00
C LEU A 260 17.37 1.90 6.92
N PHE A 261 16.32 1.21 7.32
CA PHE A 261 16.15 -0.22 7.10
C PHE A 261 15.19 -0.43 5.93
N HIS A 262 15.53 -1.29 4.98
CA HIS A 262 14.68 -1.58 3.83
C HIS A 262 14.82 -3.01 3.33
N GLY A 263 13.82 -3.48 2.57
CA GLY A 263 13.80 -4.80 1.98
C GLY A 263 12.60 -5.62 2.46
N PRO A 264 12.70 -6.95 2.55
CA PRO A 264 13.65 -7.75 1.79
C PRO A 264 13.43 -7.55 0.28
N GLY A 265 14.49 -7.75 -0.49
CA GLY A 265 14.44 -7.86 -1.94
C GLY A 265 14.49 -9.29 -2.46
N ARG A 266 14.44 -9.43 -3.78
CA ARG A 266 14.29 -10.74 -4.44
C ARG A 266 15.44 -11.71 -4.16
N HIS A 267 16.66 -11.22 -3.96
CA HIS A 267 17.85 -12.05 -3.68
C HIS A 267 18.34 -11.94 -2.23
N THR A 268 17.75 -11.09 -1.40
CA THR A 268 18.21 -10.92 0.00
C THR A 268 17.71 -12.03 0.91
N GLY A 269 16.70 -12.79 0.46
CA GLY A 269 15.98 -13.75 1.30
C GLY A 269 15.26 -13.03 2.45
N GLU A 270 15.32 -13.58 3.64
CA GLU A 270 14.72 -12.97 4.85
C GLU A 270 15.71 -12.03 5.54
N LYS A 271 16.05 -10.94 4.86
CA LYS A 271 16.94 -9.93 5.42
C LYS A 271 16.53 -8.51 5.07
N LEU A 272 16.70 -7.61 6.03
CA LEU A 272 16.56 -6.17 5.86
C LEU A 272 17.94 -5.53 5.78
N ALA A 273 18.18 -4.79 4.70
CA ALA A 273 19.40 -4.01 4.55
C ALA A 273 19.32 -2.74 5.41
N ALA A 274 20.45 -2.38 6.03
CA ALA A 274 20.63 -1.12 6.72
C ALA A 274 21.50 -0.19 5.85
N GLY A 275 21.10 1.06 5.72
CA GLY A 275 21.82 2.08 4.96
C GLY A 275 21.89 3.40 5.71
N ASP A 276 23.00 4.12 5.54
CA ASP A 276 23.17 5.49 6.02
C ASP A 276 22.52 6.47 5.02
N PRO A 277 21.44 7.19 5.39
CA PRO A 277 20.78 8.14 4.51
C PRO A 277 21.61 9.34 4.05
N ALA A 278 22.68 9.68 4.78
CA ALA A 278 23.53 10.82 4.46
C ALA A 278 24.52 10.48 3.34
N THR A 279 25.10 9.28 3.40
CA THR A 279 26.17 8.83 2.49
C THR A 279 25.70 7.79 1.46
N LEU A 280 24.50 7.24 1.62
CA LEU A 280 23.97 6.07 0.91
C LEU A 280 24.83 4.80 1.08
N ALA A 281 25.74 4.80 2.05
CA ALA A 281 26.59 3.66 2.34
C ALA A 281 25.83 2.52 3.02
N ARG A 282 26.20 1.27 2.70
CA ARG A 282 25.63 0.08 3.33
C ARG A 282 26.17 -0.12 4.74
N GLY A 283 25.27 -0.24 5.72
CA GLY A 283 25.57 -0.37 7.15
C GLY A 283 25.64 -1.81 7.68
N GLY A 284 24.90 -2.74 7.08
CA GLY A 284 24.78 -4.14 7.51
C GLY A 284 23.44 -4.73 7.10
N GLU A 285 23.12 -5.93 7.59
CA GLU A 285 21.81 -6.59 7.38
C GLU A 285 21.26 -7.14 8.69
N LEU A 286 19.96 -7.03 8.90
CA LEU A 286 19.20 -7.71 9.96
C LEU A 286 18.45 -8.93 9.39
N PRO A 287 18.25 -10.00 10.17
CA PRO A 287 17.43 -11.12 9.74
C PRO A 287 15.93 -10.75 9.81
N GLY A 288 15.12 -11.41 9.01
CA GLY A 288 13.68 -11.19 8.94
C GLY A 288 13.23 -10.35 7.75
N VAL A 289 11.91 -10.26 7.60
CA VAL A 289 11.22 -9.56 6.51
C VAL A 289 10.60 -8.24 6.97
N ARG A 290 10.43 -8.03 8.28
CA ARG A 290 9.91 -6.80 8.88
C ARG A 290 10.56 -6.56 10.24
N ALA A 291 10.69 -5.31 10.62
CA ALA A 291 11.27 -4.89 11.89
C ALA A 291 10.45 -3.78 12.56
N VAL A 292 10.40 -3.81 13.89
CA VAL A 292 9.93 -2.73 14.76
C VAL A 292 11.02 -2.46 15.78
N PHE A 293 11.35 -1.20 16.03
CA PHE A 293 12.47 -0.81 16.89
C PHE A 293 12.00 -0.09 18.14
N ALA A 294 12.64 -0.39 19.28
CA ALA A 294 12.47 0.34 20.53
C ALA A 294 13.80 0.41 21.30
N GLY A 295 14.30 1.62 21.51
CA GLY A 295 15.63 1.82 22.09
C GLY A 295 16.69 1.09 21.25
N GLU A 296 17.45 0.21 21.91
CA GLU A 296 18.52 -0.60 21.31
C GLU A 296 18.04 -1.97 20.77
N ILE A 297 16.76 -2.29 20.93
CA ILE A 297 16.18 -3.58 20.54
C ILE A 297 15.43 -3.45 19.22
N ALA A 298 15.69 -4.40 18.32
CA ALA A 298 14.86 -4.65 17.14
C ALA A 298 14.02 -5.92 17.38
N TYR A 299 12.72 -5.79 17.17
CA TYR A 299 11.77 -6.89 17.08
C TYR A 299 11.60 -7.25 15.61
N LEU A 300 11.89 -8.49 15.26
CA LEU A 300 12.00 -8.95 13.88
C LEU A 300 11.00 -10.06 13.62
N GLN A 301 10.38 -10.02 12.46
CA GLN A 301 9.48 -11.05 11.96
C GLN A 301 10.16 -11.77 10.79
N SER A 302 10.29 -13.09 10.87
CA SER A 302 10.58 -13.96 9.73
C SER A 302 9.31 -14.67 9.25
N LYS A 303 9.41 -15.55 8.25
CA LYS A 303 8.35 -16.44 7.76
C LYS A 303 7.87 -17.43 8.84
N ARG A 304 8.67 -17.69 9.89
CA ARG A 304 8.42 -18.78 10.86
C ARG A 304 8.49 -18.38 12.33
N GLU A 305 9.13 -17.26 12.64
CA GLU A 305 9.40 -16.86 14.01
C GLU A 305 9.42 -15.35 14.18
N LEU A 306 9.21 -14.93 15.42
CA LEU A 306 9.50 -13.60 15.92
C LEU A 306 10.78 -13.65 16.75
N SER A 307 11.55 -12.58 16.75
CA SER A 307 12.74 -12.48 17.59
C SER A 307 12.96 -11.06 18.09
N ALA A 308 13.67 -10.93 19.20
CA ALA A 308 14.23 -9.66 19.65
C ALA A 308 15.76 -9.75 19.68
N LEU A 309 16.45 -8.72 19.20
CA LEU A 309 17.90 -8.64 19.26
C LEU A 309 18.41 -7.21 19.48
N ARG A 310 19.63 -7.09 20.02
CA ARG A 310 20.36 -5.82 20.08
C ARG A 310 20.91 -5.49 18.69
N TYR A 311 20.31 -4.52 18.00
CA TYR A 311 20.54 -4.36 16.55
C TYR A 311 21.85 -3.68 16.19
N GLU A 312 22.34 -2.71 16.97
CA GLU A 312 23.58 -2.00 16.62
C GLU A 312 24.82 -2.91 16.65
N PRO A 313 25.08 -3.69 17.72
CA PRO A 313 26.18 -4.67 17.70
C PRO A 313 26.00 -5.70 16.60
N TYR A 314 24.76 -6.16 16.37
CA TYR A 314 24.45 -7.12 15.33
C TYR A 314 24.80 -6.59 13.94
N LEU A 315 24.46 -5.34 13.62
CA LEU A 315 24.77 -4.72 12.31
C LEU A 315 26.28 -4.65 12.06
N VAL A 316 27.05 -4.25 13.07
CA VAL A 316 28.52 -4.19 12.98
C VAL A 316 29.09 -5.58 12.66
N LEU A 317 28.65 -6.60 13.37
CA LEU A 317 29.07 -7.99 13.17
C LEU A 317 28.60 -8.53 11.82
N SER A 318 27.37 -8.24 11.41
CA SER A 318 26.76 -8.64 10.14
C SER A 318 27.55 -8.09 8.95
N ARG A 319 27.88 -6.79 8.98
CA ARG A 319 28.75 -6.14 7.98
C ARG A 319 30.14 -6.77 7.94
N ARG A 320 30.74 -7.04 9.11
CA ARG A 320 32.04 -7.69 9.20
C ARG A 320 32.02 -9.10 8.60
N ALA A 321 30.99 -9.88 8.92
CA ALA A 321 30.81 -11.22 8.37
C ALA A 321 30.63 -11.21 6.85
N ALA A 322 29.90 -10.23 6.30
CA ALA A 322 29.76 -10.04 4.85
C ALA A 322 31.12 -9.71 4.18
N GLN A 323 31.91 -8.83 4.78
CA GLN A 323 33.26 -8.53 4.28
C GLN A 323 34.16 -9.77 4.27
N LEU A 324 34.18 -10.52 5.38
CA LEU A 324 34.98 -11.75 5.50
C LEU A 324 34.53 -12.82 4.49
N ARG A 325 33.22 -12.92 4.21
CA ARG A 325 32.69 -13.80 3.16
C ARG A 325 33.21 -13.42 1.77
N GLY A 326 33.18 -12.13 1.42
CA GLY A 326 33.74 -11.65 0.15
C GLY A 326 35.25 -11.88 0.03
N GLU A 327 36.01 -11.70 1.12
CA GLU A 327 37.45 -12.06 1.16
C GLU A 327 37.67 -13.56 0.98
N ARG A 328 36.84 -14.39 1.61
CA ARG A 328 36.92 -15.86 1.50
C ARG A 328 36.60 -16.32 0.08
N GLU A 329 35.59 -15.75 -0.57
CA GLU A 329 35.25 -16.05 -1.96
C GLU A 329 36.42 -15.77 -2.89
N LYS A 330 37.09 -14.62 -2.73
CA LYS A 330 38.31 -14.31 -3.49
C LYS A 330 39.44 -15.31 -3.23
N ALA A 331 39.64 -15.73 -1.98
CA ALA A 331 40.66 -16.73 -1.63
C ALA A 331 40.34 -18.12 -2.21
N VAL A 332 39.06 -18.53 -2.21
CA VAL A 332 38.59 -19.78 -2.83
C VAL A 332 38.76 -19.73 -4.35
N GLU A 333 38.45 -18.61 -4.98
CA GLU A 333 38.65 -18.44 -6.42
C GLU A 333 40.14 -18.45 -6.80
N ALA A 334 41.00 -17.84 -5.98
CA ALA A 334 42.44 -17.95 -6.14
C ALA A 334 42.92 -19.40 -6.01
N PHE A 335 42.45 -20.13 -5.00
CA PHE A 335 42.77 -21.56 -4.83
C PHE A 335 42.37 -22.41 -6.06
N LYS A 336 41.24 -22.11 -6.70
CA LYS A 336 40.80 -22.81 -7.93
C LYS A 336 41.69 -22.52 -9.14
N ARG A 337 42.28 -21.33 -9.22
CA ARG A 337 43.08 -20.86 -10.36
C ARG A 337 44.57 -21.18 -10.25
N GLU A 338 45.12 -21.24 -9.04
CA GLU A 338 46.54 -21.46 -8.81
C GLU A 338 46.95 -22.92 -9.11
N PRO A 339 48.10 -23.15 -9.78
CA PRO A 339 48.66 -24.49 -9.98
C PRO A 339 49.14 -25.08 -8.65
N GLU A 340 49.36 -26.39 -8.60
CA GLU A 340 49.86 -27.04 -7.38
C GLU A 340 51.21 -26.45 -6.93
N GLY A 341 51.27 -26.04 -5.66
CA GLY A 341 52.42 -25.34 -5.10
C GLY A 341 52.09 -24.52 -3.86
N ASP A 342 53.07 -23.73 -3.40
CA ASP A 342 52.97 -22.93 -2.17
C ASP A 342 51.84 -21.90 -2.22
N ARG A 343 51.61 -21.26 -3.38
CA ARG A 343 50.55 -20.26 -3.55
C ARG A 343 49.16 -20.85 -3.37
N LYS A 344 48.92 -22.04 -3.92
CA LYS A 344 47.66 -22.77 -3.75
C LYS A 344 47.44 -23.21 -2.30
N ARG A 345 48.48 -23.71 -1.62
CA ARG A 345 48.44 -24.01 -0.18
C ARG A 345 48.14 -22.78 0.66
N ALA A 346 48.76 -21.64 0.35
CA ALA A 346 48.52 -20.37 1.03
C ALA A 346 47.07 -19.87 0.83
N ALA A 347 46.54 -19.97 -0.39
CA ALA A 347 45.14 -19.64 -0.68
C ALA A 347 44.15 -20.52 0.10
N ALA A 348 44.42 -21.83 0.18
CA ALA A 348 43.62 -22.77 0.97
C ALA A 348 43.66 -22.45 2.47
N ALA A 349 44.86 -22.21 3.02
CA ALA A 349 45.03 -21.84 4.43
C ALA A 349 44.31 -20.52 4.76
N ARG A 350 44.41 -19.51 3.88
CA ARG A 350 43.70 -18.24 4.03
C ARG A 350 42.19 -18.42 3.99
N ALA A 351 41.66 -19.26 3.09
CA ALA A 351 40.24 -19.56 3.02
C ALA A 351 39.74 -20.26 4.31
N GLY A 352 40.55 -21.13 4.90
CA GLY A 352 40.29 -21.79 6.19
C GLY A 352 40.28 -20.81 7.37
N GLU A 353 41.29 -19.94 7.48
CA GLU A 353 41.34 -18.88 8.49
C GLU A 353 40.11 -17.96 8.42
N LEU A 354 39.76 -17.51 7.20
CA LEU A 354 38.59 -16.67 6.99
C LEU A 354 37.29 -17.39 7.35
N ALA A 355 37.19 -18.71 7.11
CA ALA A 355 36.03 -19.50 7.52
C ALA A 355 35.87 -19.54 9.05
N ALA A 356 36.95 -19.73 9.80
CA ALA A 356 36.93 -19.69 11.27
C ALA A 356 36.47 -18.33 11.79
N ARG A 357 36.99 -17.24 11.23
CA ARG A 357 36.60 -15.86 11.60
C ARG A 357 35.16 -15.53 11.25
N ILE A 358 34.62 -16.10 10.16
CA ILE A 358 33.20 -15.99 9.84
C ILE A 358 32.37 -16.71 10.90
N ALA A 359 32.77 -17.90 11.34
CA ALA A 359 32.07 -18.65 12.37
C ALA A 359 32.06 -17.90 13.71
N GLU A 360 33.20 -17.31 14.11
CA GLU A 360 33.29 -16.45 15.30
C GLU A 360 32.33 -15.25 15.22
N ALA A 361 32.31 -14.54 14.08
CA ALA A 361 31.41 -13.41 13.88
C ALA A 361 29.93 -13.85 13.95
N VAL A 362 29.57 -14.99 13.36
CA VAL A 362 28.21 -15.55 13.43
C VAL A 362 27.83 -15.95 14.86
N GLN A 363 28.76 -16.54 15.62
CA GLN A 363 28.52 -16.87 17.02
C GLN A 363 28.31 -15.60 17.87
N ALA A 364 29.09 -14.55 17.63
CA ALA A 364 28.88 -13.26 18.30
C ALA A 364 27.53 -12.61 17.91
N MET A 365 27.08 -12.78 16.66
CA MET A 365 25.76 -12.33 16.23
C MET A 365 24.64 -13.06 17.00
N GLN A 366 24.78 -14.36 17.26
CA GLN A 366 23.82 -15.12 18.07
C GLN A 366 23.73 -14.60 19.51
N GLN A 367 24.83 -14.10 20.09
CA GLN A 367 24.84 -13.48 21.42
C GLN A 367 24.11 -12.12 21.48
N CYS A 368 23.79 -11.53 20.32
CA CYS A 368 22.97 -10.32 20.26
C CYS A 368 21.47 -10.63 20.37
N VAL A 369 21.05 -11.87 20.14
CA VAL A 369 19.65 -12.30 20.23
C VAL A 369 19.24 -12.38 21.70
N VAL A 370 18.13 -11.73 22.02
CA VAL A 370 17.53 -11.70 23.36
C VAL A 370 16.59 -12.89 23.54
N TRP A 371 15.67 -13.08 22.61
CA TRP A 371 14.73 -14.20 22.60
C TRP A 371 14.26 -14.49 21.16
N THR A 372 13.76 -15.71 20.96
CA THR A 372 13.07 -16.15 19.74
C THR A 372 11.76 -16.84 20.12
N HIS A 373 10.76 -16.74 19.24
CA HIS A 373 9.44 -17.33 19.44
C HIS A 373 8.88 -17.83 18.10
N THR A 374 8.73 -19.15 17.96
CA THR A 374 8.12 -19.77 16.78
C THR A 374 6.61 -19.53 16.77
N THR A 375 6.07 -19.02 15.66
CA THR A 375 4.63 -18.74 15.53
C THR A 375 4.19 -18.77 14.07
N ALA A 376 2.89 -19.01 13.87
CA ALA A 376 2.24 -18.84 12.56
C ALA A 376 1.84 -17.38 12.29
N CYS A 377 1.89 -16.50 13.31
CA CYS A 377 1.61 -15.07 13.15
C CYS A 377 2.82 -14.32 12.61
N THR A 378 3.00 -14.38 11.28
CA THR A 378 4.19 -13.87 10.58
C THR A 378 3.85 -12.97 9.39
N THR A 379 2.75 -12.23 9.46
CA THR A 379 2.27 -11.35 8.37
C THR A 379 2.16 -9.88 8.76
N ALA A 380 2.06 -9.58 10.05
CA ALA A 380 2.10 -8.22 10.57
C ALA A 380 2.86 -8.11 11.90
N LEU A 381 3.42 -6.94 12.19
CA LEU A 381 4.15 -6.66 13.43
C LEU A 381 3.92 -5.22 13.87
N LEU A 382 3.61 -5.02 15.15
CA LEU A 382 3.54 -3.71 15.81
C LEU A 382 3.98 -3.85 17.28
N LEU A 383 4.53 -2.78 17.85
CA LEU A 383 4.84 -2.70 19.28
C LEU A 383 3.95 -1.64 19.94
N ALA A 384 3.29 -2.00 21.03
CA ALA A 384 2.50 -1.08 21.85
C ALA A 384 3.02 -1.13 23.30
N GLY A 385 3.87 -0.16 23.64
CA GLY A 385 4.58 -0.13 24.91
C GLY A 385 5.50 -1.32 25.06
N ASP A 386 5.20 -2.19 26.00
CA ASP A 386 5.89 -3.45 26.31
C ASP A 386 5.22 -4.69 25.69
N THR A 387 4.22 -4.50 24.83
CA THR A 387 3.47 -5.58 24.18
C THR A 387 3.74 -5.61 22.68
N LEU A 388 4.40 -6.65 22.20
CA LEU A 388 4.61 -6.92 20.77
C LEU A 388 3.41 -7.68 20.23
N ILE A 389 2.83 -7.22 19.12
CA ILE A 389 1.68 -7.88 18.49
C ILE A 389 2.05 -8.31 17.09
N ALA A 390 1.70 -9.54 16.74
CA ALA A 390 1.86 -10.08 15.42
C ALA A 390 0.54 -10.60 14.84
N GLY A 391 0.35 -10.39 13.55
CA GLY A 391 -0.78 -10.92 12.77
C GLY A 391 -0.39 -12.17 11.99
N GLY A 392 -1.35 -13.05 11.75
CA GLY A 392 -1.19 -14.29 10.99
C GLY A 392 -2.44 -14.69 10.22
N ASP A 393 -2.41 -15.89 9.64
CA ASP A 393 -3.59 -16.52 9.07
C ASP A 393 -4.52 -17.00 10.19
N GLY A 394 -5.73 -16.44 10.25
CA GLY A 394 -6.76 -16.80 11.22
C GLY A 394 -6.54 -16.31 12.64
N ALA A 395 -5.41 -15.66 12.96
CA ALA A 395 -5.09 -15.25 14.32
C ALA A 395 -4.26 -13.95 14.43
N VAL A 396 -4.32 -13.36 15.63
CA VAL A 396 -3.39 -12.36 16.15
C VAL A 396 -2.83 -12.85 17.49
N VAL A 397 -1.57 -12.55 17.77
CA VAL A 397 -0.88 -12.91 19.02
C VAL A 397 -0.23 -11.67 19.62
N ALA A 398 -0.30 -11.53 20.94
CA ALA A 398 0.45 -10.55 21.72
C ALA A 398 1.48 -11.26 22.59
N LEU A 399 2.70 -10.74 22.60
CA LEU A 399 3.84 -11.25 23.35
C LEU A 399 4.43 -10.12 24.22
N ALA A 400 4.98 -10.48 25.37
CA ALA A 400 5.78 -9.57 26.16
C ALA A 400 7.06 -9.25 25.40
N ALA A 401 7.32 -7.96 25.19
CA ALA A 401 8.47 -7.49 24.43
C ALA A 401 9.82 -7.81 25.13
N ALA A 402 9.80 -8.02 26.45
CA ALA A 402 10.99 -8.33 27.24
C ALA A 402 11.51 -9.76 27.02
N ASP A 403 10.63 -10.75 26.89
CA ASP A 403 10.99 -12.17 26.96
C ASP A 403 10.32 -13.07 25.90
N GLY A 404 9.43 -12.51 25.06
CA GLY A 404 8.73 -13.28 24.03
C GLY A 404 7.66 -14.22 24.57
N ARG A 405 7.25 -14.08 25.84
CA ARG A 405 6.15 -14.86 26.41
C ARG A 405 4.82 -14.43 25.81
N VAL A 406 4.01 -15.39 25.36
CA VAL A 406 2.64 -15.12 24.89
C VAL A 406 1.78 -14.57 26.04
N LEU A 407 1.20 -13.40 25.82
CA LEU A 407 0.30 -12.74 26.76
C LEU A 407 -1.17 -12.96 26.38
N TRP A 408 -1.47 -13.02 25.08
CA TRP A 408 -2.84 -13.08 24.58
C TRP A 408 -2.87 -13.53 23.12
N THR A 409 -3.96 -14.19 22.71
CA THR A 409 -4.26 -14.52 21.31
C THR A 409 -5.74 -14.26 21.02
N ALA A 410 -6.06 -13.99 19.77
CA ALA A 410 -7.44 -13.97 19.29
C ALA A 410 -7.55 -14.44 17.84
N GLU A 411 -8.72 -14.95 17.50
CA GLU A 411 -9.06 -15.34 16.14
C GLU A 411 -9.48 -14.13 15.30
N VAL A 412 -9.14 -14.16 14.01
CA VAL A 412 -9.54 -13.17 13.01
C VAL A 412 -9.99 -13.85 11.72
N GLN A 413 -10.84 -13.18 10.94
CA GLN A 413 -11.40 -13.74 9.71
C GLN A 413 -10.47 -13.48 8.52
N GLY A 414 -9.71 -14.52 8.13
CA GLY A 414 -8.70 -14.44 7.08
C GLY A 414 -7.32 -14.12 7.64
N CYS A 415 -6.42 -13.62 6.79
CA CYS A 415 -5.04 -13.38 7.15
C CYS A 415 -4.79 -11.91 7.51
N ALA A 416 -4.31 -11.64 8.72
CA ALA A 416 -4.06 -10.29 9.24
C ALA A 416 -2.71 -9.73 8.77
N TYR A 417 -2.76 -8.85 7.77
CA TYR A 417 -1.57 -8.13 7.28
C TYR A 417 -1.45 -6.70 7.80
N GLY A 418 -2.53 -6.14 8.36
CA GLY A 418 -2.56 -4.76 8.86
C GLY A 418 -2.86 -4.71 10.35
N LEU A 419 -2.04 -3.98 11.10
CA LEU A 419 -2.23 -3.73 12.53
C LEU A 419 -2.14 -2.22 12.81
N ALA A 420 -2.99 -1.74 13.71
CA ALA A 420 -2.92 -0.41 14.29
C ALA A 420 -3.35 -0.46 15.75
N ALA A 421 -2.75 0.36 16.61
CA ALA A 421 -3.13 0.46 18.02
C ALA A 421 -3.34 1.93 18.39
N ALA A 422 -4.47 2.23 19.01
CA ALA A 422 -4.76 3.58 19.48
C ALA A 422 -5.74 3.56 20.65
N ARG A 423 -5.45 4.33 21.70
CA ARG A 423 -6.34 4.53 22.87
C ARG A 423 -6.85 3.23 23.47
N GLY A 424 -5.94 2.32 23.77
CA GLY A 424 -6.23 1.03 24.39
C GLY A 424 -6.85 0.00 23.46
N ARG A 425 -7.05 0.32 22.17
CA ARG A 425 -7.67 -0.57 21.19
C ARG A 425 -6.64 -1.09 20.20
N LEU A 426 -6.82 -2.35 19.80
CA LEU A 426 -6.09 -2.98 18.69
C LEU A 426 -7.03 -3.16 17.51
N PHE A 427 -6.59 -2.75 16.33
CA PHE A 427 -7.28 -2.96 15.06
C PHE A 427 -6.47 -3.93 14.20
N ALA A 428 -7.13 -4.98 13.68
CA ALA A 428 -6.53 -5.96 12.79
C ALA A 428 -7.29 -6.04 11.47
N SER A 429 -6.64 -5.69 10.37
CA SER A 429 -7.19 -5.72 9.01
C SER A 429 -6.76 -6.98 8.27
N THR A 430 -7.71 -7.65 7.61
CA THR A 430 -7.49 -8.94 6.94
C THR A 430 -7.68 -8.89 5.42
N ASP A 431 -7.17 -9.90 4.73
CA ASP A 431 -7.27 -10.09 3.28
C ASP A 431 -8.69 -10.38 2.79
N LYS A 432 -9.64 -10.57 3.71
CA LYS A 432 -11.08 -10.70 3.43
C LYS A 432 -11.82 -9.36 3.45
N GLY A 433 -11.11 -8.26 3.74
CA GLY A 433 -11.75 -6.94 3.90
C GLY A 433 -12.45 -6.79 5.24
N VAL A 434 -12.01 -7.54 6.25
CA VAL A 434 -12.54 -7.48 7.61
C VAL A 434 -11.57 -6.70 8.48
N ILE A 435 -12.11 -5.82 9.33
CA ILE A 435 -11.36 -5.08 10.35
C ILE A 435 -11.92 -5.47 11.72
N HIS A 436 -11.11 -6.14 12.52
CA HIS A 436 -11.45 -6.50 13.91
C HIS A 436 -10.98 -5.39 14.85
N CYS A 437 -11.80 -5.06 15.84
CA CYS A 437 -11.41 -4.20 16.97
C CYS A 437 -11.41 -5.01 18.26
N PHE A 438 -10.31 -4.94 18.99
CA PHE A 438 -10.15 -5.54 20.31
C PHE A 438 -9.92 -4.44 21.36
N ALA A 439 -10.58 -4.56 22.51
CA ALA A 439 -10.51 -3.56 23.59
C ALA A 439 -10.59 -4.21 24.98
N PRO A 440 -10.11 -3.52 26.03
CA PRO A 440 -10.29 -3.94 27.41
C PRO A 440 -11.77 -3.97 27.78
N ALA A 441 -12.20 -5.00 28.54
CA ALA A 441 -13.53 -5.10 29.13
C ALA A 441 -14.74 -5.06 28.15
N ALA A 442 -14.54 -5.33 26.85
CA ALA A 442 -15.67 -5.58 25.94
C ALA A 442 -16.36 -6.91 26.31
N GLN A 443 -17.70 -6.95 26.30
CA GLN A 443 -18.44 -8.20 26.50
C GLN A 443 -18.21 -9.14 25.30
N ALA A 444 -18.03 -10.44 25.56
CA ALA A 444 -17.85 -11.45 24.52
C ALA A 444 -19.12 -11.57 23.67
N GLY A 445 -19.05 -11.15 22.41
CA GLY A 445 -20.17 -11.13 21.47
C GLY A 445 -20.17 -9.85 20.65
N ALA A 446 -19.29 -9.78 19.66
CA ALA A 446 -19.20 -8.61 18.79
C ALA A 446 -20.28 -8.67 17.71
N ASP A 447 -21.10 -7.63 17.62
CA ASP A 447 -21.94 -7.41 16.45
C ASP A 447 -21.05 -7.21 15.22
N VAL A 448 -21.27 -8.01 14.18
CA VAL A 448 -20.67 -7.76 12.86
C VAL A 448 -21.36 -6.53 12.27
N ARG A 449 -20.58 -5.47 12.07
CA ARG A 449 -20.98 -4.27 11.35
C ARG A 449 -20.60 -4.44 9.89
N ALA A 450 -21.58 -4.45 9.02
CA ALA A 450 -21.35 -4.28 7.58
C ALA A 450 -22.01 -2.95 7.18
N PRO A 451 -21.52 -2.29 6.11
CA PRO A 451 -22.36 -1.31 5.42
C PRO A 451 -23.71 -1.95 5.13
N ALA A 452 -24.80 -1.19 5.26
CA ALA A 452 -26.13 -1.71 4.99
C ALA A 452 -26.14 -2.46 3.65
N PRO A 453 -26.75 -3.66 3.58
CA PRO A 453 -26.77 -4.44 2.36
C PRO A 453 -27.30 -3.58 1.21
N ALA A 454 -26.70 -3.75 0.03
CA ALA A 454 -27.05 -3.02 -1.18
C ALA A 454 -28.55 -3.14 -1.48
N SER A 455 -29.37 -2.22 -0.97
CA SER A 455 -30.79 -2.09 -1.27
C SER A 455 -30.96 -1.24 -2.53
N GLY A 456 -30.22 -1.59 -3.58
CA GLY A 456 -30.26 -0.88 -4.85
C GLY A 456 -31.64 -1.04 -5.48
N GLU A 457 -32.33 0.07 -5.74
CA GLU A 457 -33.54 0.05 -6.54
C GLU A 457 -33.23 -0.55 -7.91
N ALA A 458 -34.02 -1.53 -8.33
CA ALA A 458 -33.84 -2.16 -9.63
C ALA A 458 -33.90 -1.10 -10.75
N PRO A 459 -33.08 -1.20 -11.81
CA PRO A 459 -33.15 -0.24 -12.91
C PRO A 459 -34.57 -0.16 -13.48
N ALA A 460 -35.00 1.05 -13.86
CA ALA A 460 -36.35 1.24 -14.38
C ALA A 460 -36.55 0.40 -15.66
N PRO A 461 -37.76 -0.14 -15.91
CA PRO A 461 -38.01 -1.02 -17.06
C PRO A 461 -37.57 -0.43 -18.41
N ARG A 462 -37.71 0.89 -18.58
CA ARG A 462 -37.26 1.62 -19.77
C ARG A 462 -35.74 1.59 -19.95
N ASP A 463 -34.99 1.76 -18.87
CA ASP A 463 -33.52 1.73 -18.91
C ASP A 463 -33.03 0.30 -19.22
N VAL A 464 -33.70 -0.71 -18.66
CA VAL A 464 -33.44 -2.13 -18.94
C VAL A 464 -33.70 -2.46 -20.42
N GLU A 465 -34.83 -2.00 -20.98
CA GLU A 465 -35.15 -2.21 -22.39
C GLU A 465 -34.12 -1.51 -23.30
N THR A 466 -33.73 -0.28 -22.95
CA THR A 466 -32.72 0.48 -23.68
C THR A 466 -31.37 -0.24 -23.68
N ALA A 467 -30.92 -0.71 -22.51
CA ALA A 467 -29.70 -1.50 -22.39
C ALA A 467 -29.76 -2.78 -23.23
N ARG A 468 -30.86 -3.54 -23.18
CA ARG A 468 -31.04 -4.74 -24.01
C ARG A 468 -30.96 -4.44 -25.50
N ARG A 469 -31.57 -3.34 -25.95
CA ARG A 469 -31.53 -2.93 -27.36
C ARG A 469 -30.11 -2.59 -27.79
N ILE A 470 -29.37 -1.82 -26.99
CA ILE A 470 -27.96 -1.48 -27.25
C ILE A 470 -27.11 -2.75 -27.37
N LEU A 471 -27.24 -3.68 -26.44
CA LEU A 471 -26.49 -4.94 -26.44
C LEU A 471 -26.84 -5.83 -27.64
N ALA A 472 -28.13 -5.90 -28.00
CA ALA A 472 -28.59 -6.68 -29.16
C ALA A 472 -28.11 -6.08 -30.50
N THR A 473 -28.13 -4.75 -30.62
CA THR A 473 -27.69 -4.06 -31.85
C THR A 473 -26.18 -4.10 -32.01
N SER A 474 -25.41 -3.88 -30.95
CA SER A 474 -23.94 -3.91 -31.00
C SER A 474 -23.37 -5.33 -31.06
N GLY A 475 -24.05 -6.31 -30.47
CA GLY A 475 -23.50 -7.66 -30.28
C GLY A 475 -22.39 -7.72 -29.22
N VAL A 476 -22.14 -6.63 -28.48
CA VAL A 476 -21.04 -6.50 -27.52
C VAL A 476 -21.56 -6.70 -26.11
N THR A 477 -21.17 -7.81 -25.46
CA THR A 477 -21.63 -8.18 -24.11
C THR A 477 -20.50 -8.32 -23.08
N LYS A 478 -19.24 -8.20 -23.50
CA LYS A 478 -18.04 -8.32 -22.66
C LYS A 478 -16.97 -7.33 -23.13
N GLY A 479 -16.07 -6.94 -22.22
CA GLY A 479 -15.03 -5.95 -22.49
C GLY A 479 -15.30 -4.61 -21.81
N TRP A 480 -14.88 -3.50 -22.40
CA TRP A 480 -15.07 -2.15 -21.85
C TRP A 480 -16.19 -1.39 -22.56
N CYS A 481 -17.05 -0.75 -21.77
CA CYS A 481 -18.10 0.15 -22.27
C CYS A 481 -17.92 1.55 -21.69
N LEU A 482 -17.88 2.57 -22.56
CA LEU A 482 -17.90 3.97 -22.16
C LEU A 482 -19.31 4.54 -22.38
N VAL A 483 -19.89 5.13 -21.33
CA VAL A 483 -21.18 5.82 -21.41
C VAL A 483 -20.93 7.32 -21.30
N LEU A 484 -21.03 8.04 -22.41
CA LEU A 484 -20.78 9.47 -22.49
C LEU A 484 -22.02 10.28 -22.06
N GLY A 485 -21.83 11.24 -21.15
CA GLY A 485 -22.92 12.01 -20.57
C GLY A 485 -23.86 11.13 -19.76
N SER A 486 -23.28 10.31 -18.87
CA SER A 486 -23.99 9.22 -18.16
C SER A 486 -25.08 9.69 -17.19
N GLY A 487 -25.23 11.00 -16.98
CA GLY A 487 -26.28 11.58 -16.18
C GLY A 487 -26.22 11.08 -14.74
N GLU A 488 -27.36 10.58 -14.26
CA GLU A 488 -27.49 9.95 -12.93
C GLU A 488 -27.17 8.44 -12.93
N GLY A 489 -26.44 7.97 -13.95
CA GLY A 489 -25.92 6.62 -14.04
C GLY A 489 -26.99 5.55 -14.24
N ARG A 490 -28.18 5.92 -14.73
CA ARG A 490 -29.32 4.99 -14.92
C ARG A 490 -29.00 3.94 -15.97
N LEU A 491 -28.55 4.36 -17.15
CA LEU A 491 -28.14 3.46 -18.22
C LEU A 491 -26.90 2.65 -17.84
N VAL A 492 -25.95 3.25 -17.10
CA VAL A 492 -24.79 2.54 -16.55
C VAL A 492 -25.22 1.36 -15.68
N ARG A 493 -26.18 1.56 -14.76
CA ARG A 493 -26.74 0.46 -13.94
C ARG A 493 -27.43 -0.61 -14.77
N ALA A 494 -28.25 -0.20 -15.74
CA ALA A 494 -28.98 -1.14 -16.59
C ALA A 494 -28.04 -2.00 -17.45
N LEU A 495 -27.01 -1.40 -18.06
CA LEU A 495 -25.99 -2.11 -18.82
C LEU A 495 -25.17 -3.05 -17.92
N ALA A 496 -24.85 -2.63 -16.69
CA ALA A 496 -24.08 -3.44 -15.75
C ALA A 496 -24.83 -4.71 -15.30
N ALA A 497 -26.15 -4.60 -15.17
CA ALA A 497 -27.02 -5.72 -14.83
C ALA A 497 -27.29 -6.67 -16.02
N ALA A 498 -27.16 -6.19 -17.26
CA ALA A 498 -27.51 -6.93 -18.47
C ALA A 498 -26.32 -7.50 -19.24
N SER A 499 -25.08 -7.27 -18.79
CA SER A 499 -23.85 -7.66 -19.51
C SER A 499 -22.67 -7.93 -18.59
N ASP A 500 -21.61 -8.52 -19.15
CA ASP A 500 -20.31 -8.71 -18.51
C ASP A 500 -19.33 -7.55 -18.81
N LEU A 501 -19.83 -6.43 -19.35
CA LEU A 501 -19.01 -5.25 -19.66
C LEU A 501 -18.53 -4.55 -18.39
N ALA A 502 -17.26 -4.13 -18.35
CA ALA A 502 -16.79 -3.13 -17.40
C ALA A 502 -17.23 -1.75 -17.88
N ILE A 503 -18.12 -1.07 -17.14
CA ILE A 503 -18.79 0.13 -17.62
C ILE A 503 -18.23 1.37 -16.93
N VAL A 504 -17.87 2.38 -17.73
CA VAL A 504 -17.39 3.65 -17.22
C VAL A 504 -18.29 4.76 -17.74
N GLY A 505 -19.05 5.37 -16.84
CA GLY A 505 -19.79 6.58 -17.15
C GLY A 505 -18.89 7.81 -17.09
N LEU A 506 -18.95 8.65 -18.11
CA LEU A 506 -18.28 9.94 -18.15
C LEU A 506 -19.31 11.04 -17.99
N GLU A 507 -19.16 11.88 -16.97
CA GLU A 507 -20.11 12.96 -16.65
C GLU A 507 -19.36 14.24 -16.30
N ARG A 508 -19.91 15.38 -16.71
CA ARG A 508 -19.32 16.72 -16.54
C ARG A 508 -19.90 17.46 -15.34
N ASP A 509 -21.13 17.12 -14.92
CA ASP A 509 -21.77 17.73 -13.76
C ASP A 509 -21.36 17.02 -12.46
N PRO A 510 -20.70 17.70 -11.51
CA PRO A 510 -20.20 17.07 -10.29
C PRO A 510 -21.33 16.57 -9.37
N GLY A 511 -22.51 17.20 -9.40
CA GLY A 511 -23.67 16.77 -8.64
C GLY A 511 -24.25 15.47 -9.19
N LYS A 512 -24.30 15.32 -10.52
CA LYS A 512 -24.70 14.07 -11.18
C LYS A 512 -23.68 12.97 -10.95
N VAL A 513 -22.37 13.27 -11.02
CA VAL A 513 -21.30 12.32 -10.66
C VAL A 513 -21.53 11.79 -9.24
N ALA A 514 -21.74 12.66 -8.25
CA ALA A 514 -21.95 12.26 -6.86
C ALA A 514 -23.18 11.35 -6.70
N ARG A 515 -24.33 11.71 -7.30
CA ARG A 515 -25.55 10.89 -7.25
C ARG A 515 -25.38 9.54 -7.95
N SER A 516 -24.70 9.50 -9.09
CA SER A 516 -24.41 8.27 -9.82
C SER A 516 -23.52 7.31 -9.04
N ARG A 517 -22.46 7.83 -8.41
CA ARG A 517 -21.57 7.04 -7.53
C ARG A 517 -22.35 6.45 -6.36
N ALA A 518 -23.14 7.27 -5.66
CA ALA A 518 -23.96 6.81 -4.55
C ALA A 518 -24.98 5.73 -4.97
N ALA A 519 -25.65 5.90 -6.11
CA ALA A 519 -26.62 4.93 -6.62
C ALA A 519 -25.97 3.60 -7.05
N LEU A 520 -24.77 3.64 -7.63
CA LEU A 520 -24.01 2.44 -7.99
C LEU A 520 -23.47 1.71 -6.76
N ASP A 521 -23.03 2.47 -5.75
CA ASP A 521 -22.52 1.93 -4.50
C ASP A 521 -23.64 1.25 -3.70
N ALA A 522 -24.80 1.90 -3.60
CA ALA A 522 -26.01 1.32 -3.01
C ALA A 522 -26.51 0.06 -3.74
N ALA A 523 -26.13 -0.14 -5.01
CA ALA A 523 -26.40 -1.35 -5.77
C ALA A 523 -25.28 -2.40 -5.70
N GLY A 524 -24.17 -2.13 -5.00
CA GLY A 524 -23.00 -3.01 -4.93
C GLY A 524 -22.23 -3.15 -6.24
N LEU A 525 -22.38 -2.19 -7.16
CA LEU A 525 -21.80 -2.23 -8.50
C LEU A 525 -20.56 -1.34 -8.66
N TYR A 526 -20.41 -0.34 -7.78
CA TYR A 526 -19.37 0.70 -7.90
C TYR A 526 -17.97 0.18 -7.61
N GLY A 527 -17.03 0.48 -8.50
CA GLY A 527 -15.73 -0.17 -8.56
C GLY A 527 -15.84 -1.44 -9.42
N PRO A 528 -16.16 -2.64 -8.86
CA PRO A 528 -16.00 -3.93 -9.54
C PRO A 528 -16.63 -4.04 -10.92
N ARG A 529 -17.80 -3.45 -11.13
CA ARG A 529 -18.57 -3.59 -12.37
C ARG A 529 -18.70 -2.28 -13.12
N ALA A 530 -18.86 -1.19 -12.40
CA ALA A 530 -19.02 0.13 -12.99
C ALA A 530 -18.33 1.24 -12.18
N ALA A 531 -17.91 2.29 -12.88
CA ALA A 531 -17.34 3.50 -12.29
C ALA A 531 -17.89 4.74 -13.00
N ILE A 532 -17.81 5.88 -12.32
CA ILE A 532 -18.18 7.18 -12.87
C ILE A 532 -16.96 8.07 -12.75
N LEU A 533 -16.47 8.59 -13.87
CA LEU A 533 -15.35 9.52 -13.91
C LEU A 533 -15.88 10.92 -14.22
N MET A 534 -15.33 11.92 -13.52
CA MET A 534 -15.46 13.30 -13.91
C MET A 534 -14.76 13.48 -15.26
N TRP A 535 -15.48 14.04 -16.22
CA TRP A 535 -14.95 14.33 -17.55
C TRP A 535 -14.87 15.84 -17.75
N GLU A 536 -13.64 16.33 -17.82
CA GLU A 536 -13.35 17.75 -18.02
C GLU A 536 -12.77 17.98 -19.43
N GLY A 537 -13.18 19.07 -20.06
CA GLY A 537 -12.73 19.45 -21.41
C GLY A 537 -13.33 18.58 -22.52
N ASP A 538 -12.74 18.65 -23.72
CA ASP A 538 -13.31 18.03 -24.92
C ASP A 538 -12.72 16.65 -25.22
N ARG A 539 -11.49 16.42 -24.76
CA ARG A 539 -10.81 15.13 -24.94
C ARG A 539 -11.37 14.10 -23.97
N ILE A 540 -11.74 12.93 -24.48
CA ILE A 540 -12.14 11.80 -23.63
C ILE A 540 -10.88 11.33 -22.85
N PRO A 541 -10.92 11.27 -21.51
CA PRO A 541 -9.72 11.08 -20.69
C PRO A 541 -9.16 9.66 -20.74
N CYS A 542 -9.55 8.83 -21.71
CA CYS A 542 -9.12 7.45 -21.85
C CYS A 542 -8.07 7.28 -22.96
N THR A 543 -7.23 6.27 -22.81
CA THR A 543 -6.34 5.83 -23.89
C THR A 543 -7.10 5.43 -25.15
N ASP A 544 -6.40 5.50 -26.26
CA ASP A 544 -6.90 5.09 -27.56
C ASP A 544 -7.27 3.61 -27.56
N TYR A 545 -8.29 3.26 -28.35
CA TYR A 545 -8.71 1.89 -28.63
C TYR A 545 -9.11 1.05 -27.42
N ILE A 546 -9.62 1.70 -26.37
CA ILE A 546 -9.98 1.03 -25.12
C ILE A 546 -11.35 0.37 -25.15
N ALA A 547 -12.34 1.01 -25.77
CA ALA A 547 -13.73 0.64 -25.61
C ALA A 547 -14.14 -0.39 -26.65
N ASP A 548 -14.73 -1.50 -26.17
CA ASP A 548 -15.46 -2.44 -27.01
C ASP A 548 -16.84 -1.90 -27.40
N LEU A 549 -17.37 -0.93 -26.64
CA LEU A 549 -18.64 -0.25 -26.91
C LEU A 549 -18.58 1.19 -26.39
N VAL A 550 -19.03 2.16 -27.19
CA VAL A 550 -19.23 3.55 -26.75
C VAL A 550 -20.69 3.94 -26.93
N VAL A 551 -21.33 4.38 -25.86
CA VAL A 551 -22.74 4.78 -25.84
C VAL A 551 -22.83 6.25 -25.47
N ALA A 552 -23.50 7.06 -26.29
CA ALA A 552 -23.89 8.41 -25.91
C ALA A 552 -25.27 8.37 -25.25
N ASP A 553 -25.33 8.60 -23.94
CA ASP A 553 -26.61 8.63 -23.19
C ASP A 553 -27.24 10.03 -23.27
N ALA A 554 -26.42 11.07 -23.07
CA ALA A 554 -26.81 12.44 -23.36
C ALA A 554 -26.60 12.76 -24.84
N ILE A 555 -27.66 13.19 -25.54
CA ILE A 555 -27.58 13.80 -26.87
C ILE A 555 -27.74 15.31 -26.71
N ARG A 556 -26.89 16.09 -27.38
CA ARG A 556 -26.96 17.56 -27.39
C ARG A 556 -28.25 18.02 -28.09
N SER A 557 -28.66 19.27 -27.85
CA SER A 557 -29.89 19.83 -28.43
C SER A 557 -29.91 19.85 -29.96
N ASP A 558 -28.73 19.82 -30.59
CA ASP A 558 -28.53 19.74 -32.05
C ASP A 558 -28.52 18.30 -32.58
N GLY A 559 -28.78 17.29 -31.73
CA GLY A 559 -28.79 15.88 -32.10
C GLY A 559 -27.42 15.21 -32.11
N THR A 560 -26.35 15.92 -31.75
CA THR A 560 -24.98 15.38 -31.75
C THR A 560 -24.59 14.74 -30.42
N PRO A 561 -23.65 13.77 -30.41
CA PRO A 561 -23.12 13.20 -29.17
C PRO A 561 -22.38 14.26 -28.32
N PRO A 562 -22.12 13.97 -27.03
CA PRO A 562 -21.50 14.93 -26.12
C PRO A 562 -20.00 15.12 -26.36
N ALA A 563 -19.39 14.30 -27.24
CA ALA A 563 -18.00 14.38 -27.71
C ALA A 563 -17.98 14.42 -29.24
N GLU A 564 -16.91 15.01 -29.79
CA GLU A 564 -16.65 14.98 -31.24
C GLU A 564 -16.46 13.55 -31.77
N LEU A 565 -16.89 13.29 -33.00
CA LEU A 565 -16.83 11.95 -33.60
C LEU A 565 -15.41 11.39 -33.65
N HIS A 566 -14.40 12.22 -33.93
CA HIS A 566 -13.00 11.77 -33.95
C HIS A 566 -12.50 11.29 -32.58
N GLU A 567 -12.98 11.89 -31.48
CA GLU A 567 -12.65 11.46 -30.12
C GLU A 567 -13.34 10.14 -29.76
N ILE A 568 -14.59 9.97 -30.18
CA ILE A 568 -15.33 8.71 -30.02
C ILE A 568 -14.58 7.59 -30.75
N LEU A 569 -14.24 7.80 -32.04
CA LEU A 569 -13.50 6.82 -32.83
C LEU A 569 -12.09 6.55 -32.28
N ARG A 570 -11.44 7.55 -31.66
CA ARG A 570 -10.12 7.37 -31.02
C ARG A 570 -10.19 6.38 -29.87
N VAL A 571 -11.22 6.44 -29.04
CA VAL A 571 -11.36 5.56 -27.86
C VAL A 571 -12.03 4.23 -28.17
N THR A 572 -12.82 4.12 -29.23
CA THR A 572 -13.38 2.85 -29.72
C THR A 572 -12.30 2.00 -30.36
N ARG A 573 -12.29 0.68 -30.11
CA ARG A 573 -11.31 -0.23 -30.72
C ARG A 573 -11.45 -0.28 -32.27
N PRO A 574 -10.36 -0.49 -33.04
CA PRO A 574 -10.37 -0.40 -34.51
C PRO A 574 -11.31 -1.36 -35.25
N ALA A 575 -11.68 -2.49 -34.64
CA ALA A 575 -12.50 -3.54 -35.26
C ALA A 575 -13.97 -3.55 -34.77
N GLY A 576 -14.43 -2.46 -34.17
CA GLY A 576 -15.86 -2.21 -33.93
C GLY A 576 -16.31 -2.23 -32.48
N GLY A 577 -17.43 -1.55 -32.26
CA GLY A 577 -18.06 -1.23 -30.98
C GLY A 577 -19.09 -0.14 -31.18
#